data_AF-A0A2G6GAK7-F1
#
_entry.id   AF-A0A2G6GAK7-F1
#
_cell.length_a   1.000
_cell.length_b   1.000
_cell.length_c   1.000
_cell.angle_alpha   90.00
_cell.angle_beta   90.00
_cell.angle_gamma   90.00
#
_symmetry.space_group_name_H-M   'P 1'
#
loop_
_entity.id
_entity.type
_entity.pdbx_description
1 polymer ?
#
loop_
_entity_poly.entity_id
_entity_poly.type
_entity_poly.pdbx_seq_one_letter_code
_entity_poly.pdbx_strand_id
1 'polypeptide(L)'
;MCNKCKSKEYAGLHKGHLKEANKVFPNQKDFNKKLFDAMTKFLNPHHSFYSSLLAVRQKLEQKDFGILQQWNLVRLPLSIIGSNKVRYRTPVVENLHESILSGHMSDLMKNEIDKVLKLFDLKLVYLCCCGVVLGKSEDIDDYYGSTEHINLELLRSAIDAEGNPVVSISDFSKIEVLTMDLHVNDAENRLFSDIEFAIKQFSKAGFPDYDLESDLNFFIQNTFEHHKPQTFEQIQKTELIVVA
;
A
#
# COMPACT_ATOMS: atom_id res chain seq x y z
N MET A 1 0.37 -20.64 -25.86
CA MET A 1 -0.18 -19.29 -25.55
C MET A 1 -1.10 -19.44 -24.34
N CYS A 2 -0.78 -18.80 -23.22
CA CYS A 2 -1.59 -18.91 -22.00
C CYS A 2 -2.87 -18.06 -22.14
N ASN A 3 -4.04 -18.62 -21.84
CA ASN A 3 -5.32 -17.90 -21.86
C ASN A 3 -5.41 -16.79 -20.81
N LYS A 4 -4.51 -16.75 -19.80
CA LYS A 4 -4.38 -15.62 -18.86
C LYS A 4 -3.77 -14.35 -19.49
N CYS A 5 -3.16 -14.44 -20.67
CA CYS A 5 -2.67 -13.28 -21.40
C CYS A 5 -3.78 -12.51 -22.16
N LYS A 6 -5.04 -12.98 -22.09
CA LYS A 6 -6.18 -12.39 -22.80
C LYS A 6 -7.16 -11.63 -21.90
N SER A 7 -7.10 -11.77 -20.58
CA SER A 7 -7.89 -10.96 -19.65
C SER A 7 -7.23 -9.58 -19.53
N LYS A 8 -7.95 -8.55 -19.97
CA LYS A 8 -7.52 -7.13 -20.00
C LYS A 8 -7.31 -6.52 -18.60
N GLU A 9 -7.65 -7.26 -17.55
CA GLU A 9 -7.69 -6.83 -16.14
C GLU A 9 -6.36 -6.99 -15.37
N TYR A 10 -5.32 -7.57 -16.00
CA TYR A 10 -4.03 -7.88 -15.35
C TYR A 10 -2.82 -7.27 -16.09
N ALA A 11 -3.00 -6.12 -16.76
CA ALA A 11 -1.91 -5.47 -17.46
C ALA A 11 -1.01 -4.71 -16.47
N GLY A 12 0.22 -5.19 -16.26
CA GLY A 12 1.23 -4.43 -15.51
C GLY A 12 1.62 -3.10 -16.20
N LEU A 13 2.55 -2.37 -15.60
CA LEU A 13 3.09 -1.11 -16.14
C LEU A 13 3.42 -1.15 -17.65
N HIS A 14 2.96 -0.12 -18.38
CA HIS A 14 3.32 0.11 -19.78
C HIS A 14 3.58 1.60 -20.06
N LYS A 15 4.12 1.90 -21.26
CA LYS A 15 4.52 3.27 -21.66
C LYS A 15 3.40 4.31 -21.60
N GLY A 16 2.14 3.87 -21.60
CA GLY A 16 0.98 4.74 -21.42
C GLY A 16 0.93 5.33 -20.01
N HIS A 17 1.19 4.51 -18.98
CA HIS A 17 1.28 4.97 -17.59
C HIS A 17 2.39 6.00 -17.40
N LEU A 18 3.56 5.83 -18.04
CA LEU A 18 4.61 6.85 -18.00
C LEU A 18 4.17 8.19 -18.64
N LYS A 19 3.39 8.15 -19.71
CA LYS A 19 2.84 9.37 -20.32
C LYS A 19 1.89 10.09 -19.38
N GLU A 20 0.98 9.36 -18.73
CA GLU A 20 0.05 9.95 -17.75
C GLU A 20 0.79 10.46 -16.50
N ALA A 21 1.78 9.71 -15.99
CA ALA A 21 2.63 10.16 -14.89
C ALA A 21 3.33 11.48 -15.18
N ASN A 22 3.84 11.67 -16.40
CA ASN A 22 4.49 12.92 -16.80
C ASN A 22 3.52 14.10 -16.99
N LYS A 23 2.21 13.84 -17.07
CA LYS A 23 1.17 14.89 -17.02
C LYS A 23 0.79 15.23 -15.59
N VAL A 24 0.64 14.21 -14.72
CA VAL A 24 0.24 14.38 -13.32
C VAL A 24 1.38 14.96 -12.47
N PHE A 25 2.61 14.49 -12.67
CA PHE A 25 3.81 14.92 -11.95
C PHE A 25 4.83 15.50 -12.95
N PRO A 26 4.56 16.67 -13.57
CA PRO A 26 5.34 17.20 -14.68
C PRO A 26 6.76 17.65 -14.28
N ASN A 27 6.99 17.94 -13.00
CA ASN A 27 8.29 18.36 -12.48
C ASN A 27 9.21 17.17 -12.16
N GLN A 28 8.70 15.94 -12.22
CA GLN A 28 9.42 14.72 -11.85
C GLN A 28 9.75 13.83 -13.05
N LYS A 29 9.73 14.36 -14.30
CA LYS A 29 9.81 13.55 -15.53
C LYS A 29 11.00 12.58 -15.59
N ASP A 30 12.20 13.02 -15.18
CA ASP A 30 13.38 12.15 -15.21
C ASP A 30 13.26 11.01 -14.20
N PHE A 31 12.75 11.31 -13.00
CA PHE A 31 12.46 10.29 -11.99
C PHE A 31 11.39 9.31 -12.43
N ASN A 32 10.26 9.81 -12.92
CA ASN A 32 9.15 9.01 -13.44
C ASN A 32 9.68 7.98 -14.45
N LYS A 33 10.48 8.44 -15.42
CA LYS A 33 11.07 7.56 -16.44
C LYS A 33 12.01 6.52 -15.83
N LYS A 34 12.96 6.93 -14.98
CA LYS A 34 13.94 6.00 -14.38
C LYS A 34 13.26 4.97 -13.49
N LEU A 35 12.28 5.38 -12.69
CA LEU A 35 11.52 4.48 -11.84
C LEU A 35 10.67 3.50 -12.67
N PHE A 36 10.00 3.99 -13.72
CA PHE A 36 9.27 3.13 -14.67
C PHE A 36 10.21 2.09 -15.29
N ASP A 37 11.36 2.51 -15.80
CA ASP A 37 12.34 1.61 -16.43
C ASP A 37 12.85 0.56 -15.41
N ALA A 38 13.10 0.96 -14.16
CA ALA A 38 13.53 0.04 -13.10
C ALA A 38 12.44 -0.98 -12.71
N MET A 39 11.21 -0.53 -12.53
CA MET A 39 10.07 -1.38 -12.16
C MET A 39 9.66 -2.35 -13.28
N THR A 40 9.95 -2.01 -14.54
CA THR A 40 9.61 -2.82 -15.72
C THR A 40 10.77 -3.67 -16.26
N LYS A 41 11.95 -3.61 -15.64
CA LYS A 41 13.15 -4.30 -16.12
C LYS A 41 13.09 -5.82 -15.98
N PHE A 42 12.61 -6.30 -14.84
CA PHE A 42 12.58 -7.73 -14.48
C PHE A 42 11.18 -8.23 -14.17
N LEU A 43 10.36 -7.36 -13.57
CA LEU A 43 8.97 -7.61 -13.28
C LEU A 43 8.11 -6.59 -14.04
N ASN A 44 6.80 -6.74 -13.92
CA ASN A 44 5.87 -5.76 -14.43
C ASN A 44 4.75 -5.55 -13.40
N PRO A 45 5.01 -4.76 -12.33
CA PRO A 45 4.05 -4.58 -11.25
C PRO A 45 2.83 -3.77 -11.72
N HIS A 46 1.78 -3.79 -10.89
CA HIS A 46 0.60 -2.95 -11.08
C HIS A 46 0.96 -1.46 -10.95
N HIS A 47 0.17 -0.61 -11.61
CA HIS A 47 0.49 0.81 -11.65
C HIS A 47 0.31 1.48 -10.29
N SER A 48 -0.52 0.94 -9.39
CA SER A 48 -0.69 1.45 -8.02
C SER A 48 0.62 1.58 -7.25
N PHE A 49 1.54 0.62 -7.35
CA PHE A 49 2.85 0.72 -6.70
C PHE A 49 3.64 1.91 -7.28
N TYR A 50 3.69 2.04 -8.60
CA TYR A 50 4.34 3.16 -9.26
C TYR A 50 3.71 4.51 -8.89
N SER A 51 2.37 4.62 -8.97
CA SER A 51 1.60 5.80 -8.56
C SER A 51 1.92 6.23 -7.13
N SER A 52 2.01 5.27 -6.21
CA SER A 52 2.29 5.55 -4.80
C SER A 52 3.68 6.15 -4.58
N LEU A 53 4.73 5.60 -5.22
CA LEU A 53 6.08 6.14 -5.08
C LEU A 53 6.22 7.55 -5.68
N LEU A 54 5.51 7.84 -6.79
CA LEU A 54 5.48 9.18 -7.36
C LEU A 54 4.75 10.19 -6.44
N ALA A 55 3.63 9.80 -5.85
CA ALA A 55 2.88 10.64 -4.92
C ALA A 55 3.67 10.91 -3.62
N VAL A 56 4.30 9.87 -3.05
CA VAL A 56 5.16 10.00 -1.87
C VAL A 56 6.33 10.94 -2.17
N ARG A 57 6.98 10.82 -3.34
CA ARG A 57 8.01 11.78 -3.77
C ARG A 57 7.46 13.20 -3.91
N GLN A 58 6.27 13.37 -4.48
CA GLN A 58 5.66 14.69 -4.61
C GLN A 58 5.45 15.35 -3.24
N LYS A 59 5.08 14.58 -2.20
CA LYS A 59 4.94 15.06 -0.82
C LYS A 59 6.28 15.44 -0.20
N LEU A 60 7.35 14.70 -0.47
CA LEU A 60 8.70 15.09 -0.05
C LEU A 60 9.12 16.43 -0.66
N GLU A 61 8.90 16.63 -1.96
CA GLU A 61 9.20 17.90 -2.64
C GLU A 61 8.36 19.07 -2.09
N GLN A 62 7.13 18.79 -1.64
CA GLN A 62 6.22 19.77 -1.02
C GLN A 62 6.49 19.99 0.48
N LYS A 63 7.38 19.20 1.10
CA LYS A 63 7.60 19.16 2.55
C LYS A 63 6.33 18.84 3.37
N ASP A 64 5.42 18.06 2.79
CA ASP A 64 4.18 17.60 3.43
C ASP A 64 4.44 16.24 4.08
N PHE A 65 5.20 16.26 5.17
CA PHE A 65 5.80 15.09 5.81
C PHE A 65 4.87 14.31 6.76
N GLY A 66 3.73 14.89 7.12
CA GLY A 66 2.75 14.24 8.02
C GLY A 66 3.34 13.82 9.36
N ILE A 67 3.02 12.61 9.83
CA ILE A 67 3.41 12.14 11.18
C ILE A 67 4.92 12.05 11.40
N LEU A 68 5.73 12.03 10.33
CA LEU A 68 7.20 12.00 10.43
C LEU A 68 7.85 13.35 10.13
N GLN A 69 7.11 14.46 10.30
CA GLN A 69 7.62 15.82 10.03
C GLN A 69 8.93 16.15 10.74
N GLN A 70 9.10 15.72 12.00
CA GLN A 70 10.34 15.95 12.75
C GLN A 70 11.58 15.29 12.14
N TRP A 71 11.38 14.30 11.28
CA TRP A 71 12.42 13.57 10.56
C TRP A 71 12.52 13.98 9.09
N ASN A 72 11.69 14.91 8.59
CA ASN A 72 11.57 15.24 7.16
C ASN A 72 11.23 14.04 6.25
N LEU A 73 10.51 13.05 6.78
CA LEU A 73 10.16 11.82 6.05
C LEU A 73 8.68 11.80 5.68
N VAL A 74 8.33 11.12 4.58
CA VAL A 74 6.93 10.80 4.25
C VAL A 74 6.70 9.32 4.51
N ARG A 75 5.62 9.02 5.22
CA ARG A 75 5.19 7.66 5.51
C ARG A 75 3.90 7.33 4.78
N LEU A 76 3.90 6.18 4.11
CA LEU A 76 2.72 5.53 3.54
C LEU A 76 2.37 4.31 4.40
N PRO A 77 1.43 4.43 5.35
CA PRO A 77 0.93 3.27 6.08
C PRO A 77 0.06 2.39 5.16
N LEU A 78 0.35 1.09 5.04
CA LEU A 78 -0.51 0.14 4.30
C LEU A 78 -1.52 -0.57 5.22
N SER A 79 -1.68 -0.02 6.42
CA SER A 79 -2.74 -0.30 7.39
C SER A 79 -2.77 0.86 8.38
N ILE A 80 -3.96 1.44 8.58
CA ILE A 80 -4.18 2.56 9.50
C ILE A 80 -4.59 2.03 10.86
N ILE A 81 -3.84 2.34 11.90
CA ILE A 81 -4.09 1.87 13.25
C ILE A 81 -4.86 2.92 14.04
N GLY A 82 -6.06 2.55 14.48
CA GLY A 82 -6.85 3.34 15.42
C GLY A 82 -6.31 3.23 16.85
N SER A 83 -6.62 4.22 17.68
CA SER A 83 -6.33 4.17 19.13
C SER A 83 -7.08 3.07 19.88
N ASN A 84 -8.12 2.49 19.27
CA ASN A 84 -8.78 1.26 19.73
C ASN A 84 -8.04 -0.03 19.35
N LYS A 85 -6.81 0.07 18.80
CA LYS A 85 -6.00 -1.06 18.31
C LYS A 85 -6.63 -1.84 17.14
N VAL A 86 -7.62 -1.27 16.45
CA VAL A 86 -8.18 -1.83 15.22
C VAL A 86 -7.38 -1.36 14.01
N ARG A 87 -7.22 -2.25 13.03
CA ARG A 87 -6.58 -1.93 11.74
C ARG A 87 -7.66 -1.56 10.74
N TYR A 88 -7.52 -0.41 10.09
CA TYR A 88 -8.44 0.10 9.09
C TYR A 88 -7.78 0.12 7.72
N ARG A 89 -8.56 -0.23 6.70
CA ARG A 89 -8.14 -0.13 5.30
C ARG A 89 -9.28 0.38 4.45
N THR A 90 -8.99 1.38 3.64
CA THR A 90 -9.83 1.77 2.50
C THR A 90 -9.51 0.89 1.30
N PRO A 91 -10.35 0.85 0.24
CA PRO A 91 -10.05 0.07 -0.96
C PRO A 91 -8.69 0.41 -1.58
N VAL A 92 -8.29 1.69 -1.54
CA VAL A 92 -6.96 2.12 -2.01
C VAL A 92 -5.83 1.56 -1.13
N VAL A 93 -6.01 1.51 0.20
CA VAL A 93 -5.00 0.95 1.11
C VAL A 93 -4.86 -0.56 0.89
N GLU A 94 -5.96 -1.29 0.69
CA GLU A 94 -5.93 -2.73 0.40
C GLU A 94 -5.15 -3.02 -0.91
N ASN A 95 -5.47 -2.29 -1.98
CA ASN A 95 -4.81 -2.44 -3.27
C ASN A 95 -3.30 -2.11 -3.19
N LEU A 96 -2.95 -1.04 -2.47
CA LEU A 96 -1.55 -0.65 -2.24
C LEU A 96 -0.81 -1.68 -1.40
N HIS A 97 -1.46 -2.22 -0.37
CA HIS A 97 -0.89 -3.25 0.49
C HIS A 97 -0.46 -4.46 -0.32
N GLU A 98 -1.35 -5.01 -1.15
CA GLU A 98 -1.03 -6.15 -2.03
C GLU A 98 0.05 -5.82 -3.05
N SER A 99 -0.06 -4.67 -3.71
CA SER A 99 0.86 -4.25 -4.79
C SER A 99 2.28 -4.00 -4.28
N ILE A 100 2.42 -3.31 -3.14
CA ILE A 100 3.73 -2.96 -2.57
C ILE A 100 4.38 -4.18 -1.94
N LEU A 101 3.64 -5.04 -1.24
CA LEU A 101 4.19 -6.27 -0.67
C LEU A 101 4.69 -7.22 -1.76
N SER A 102 3.90 -7.41 -2.82
CA SER A 102 4.31 -8.22 -3.97
C SER A 102 5.61 -7.69 -4.59
N GLY A 103 5.78 -6.36 -4.60
CA GLY A 103 7.00 -5.74 -5.08
C GLY A 103 8.19 -5.89 -4.14
N HIS A 104 7.96 -5.79 -2.82
CA HIS A 104 8.97 -5.99 -1.80
C HIS A 104 9.57 -7.41 -1.82
N MET A 105 8.76 -8.41 -2.16
CA MET A 105 9.20 -9.82 -2.24
C MET A 105 10.20 -10.10 -3.38
N SER A 106 10.50 -9.13 -4.25
CA SER A 106 11.46 -9.30 -5.34
C SER A 106 12.74 -8.50 -5.10
N ASP A 107 13.82 -9.21 -4.72
CA ASP A 107 15.15 -8.61 -4.57
C ASP A 107 15.65 -7.94 -5.85
N LEU A 108 15.36 -8.51 -7.01
CA LEU A 108 15.76 -7.95 -8.31
C LEU A 108 15.11 -6.59 -8.57
N MET A 109 13.79 -6.48 -8.34
CA MET A 109 13.09 -5.21 -8.55
C MET A 109 13.48 -4.19 -7.47
N LYS A 110 13.56 -4.60 -6.20
CA LYS A 110 14.00 -3.75 -5.10
C LYS A 110 15.37 -3.14 -5.37
N ASN A 111 16.35 -3.94 -5.80
CA ASN A 111 17.69 -3.46 -6.14
C ASN A 111 17.70 -2.43 -7.26
N GLU A 112 16.81 -2.53 -8.25
CA GLU A 112 16.71 -1.55 -9.33
C GLU A 112 16.00 -0.27 -8.88
N ILE A 113 14.95 -0.39 -8.06
CA ILE A 113 14.30 0.77 -7.42
C ILE A 113 15.32 1.51 -6.56
N ASP A 114 16.08 0.81 -5.71
CA ASP A 114 17.09 1.41 -4.82
C ASP A 114 18.19 2.15 -5.62
N LYS A 115 18.62 1.61 -6.76
CA LYS A 115 19.55 2.30 -7.66
C LYS A 115 18.98 3.62 -8.17
N VAL A 116 17.70 3.63 -8.56
CA VAL A 116 17.04 4.86 -9.01
C VAL A 116 16.92 5.85 -7.86
N LEU A 117 16.44 5.42 -6.68
CA LEU A 117 16.27 6.28 -5.52
C LEU A 117 17.58 6.98 -5.12
N LYS A 118 18.70 6.24 -5.12
CA LYS A 118 20.04 6.80 -4.84
C LYS A 118 20.47 7.91 -5.82
N LEU A 119 20.06 7.86 -7.09
CA LEU A 119 20.36 8.93 -8.05
C LEU A 119 19.72 10.27 -7.67
N PHE A 120 18.68 10.23 -6.85
CA PHE A 120 17.94 11.40 -6.37
C PHE A 120 18.16 11.68 -4.88
N ASP A 121 19.18 11.07 -4.27
CA ASP A 121 19.43 11.12 -2.82
C ASP A 121 18.19 10.72 -1.99
N LEU A 122 17.51 9.67 -2.43
CA LEU A 122 16.36 9.11 -1.73
C LEU A 122 16.67 7.69 -1.23
N LYS A 123 16.04 7.33 -0.12
CA LYS A 123 16.05 5.98 0.44
C LYS A 123 14.66 5.57 0.87
N LEU A 124 14.28 4.34 0.52
CA LEU A 124 12.99 3.72 0.87
C LEU A 124 13.23 2.65 1.93
N VAL A 125 12.46 2.70 3.01
CA VAL A 125 12.46 1.68 4.06
C VAL A 125 11.08 1.05 4.12
N TYR A 126 11.06 -0.28 4.17
CA TYR A 126 9.86 -1.05 4.45
C TYR A 126 9.79 -1.30 5.96
N LEU A 127 8.67 -0.93 6.57
CA LEU A 127 8.40 -1.09 8.00
C LEU A 127 7.73 -2.46 8.28
N CYS A 128 7.91 -3.04 9.47
CA CYS A 128 7.13 -4.22 9.85
C CYS A 128 5.64 -3.87 9.93
N CYS A 129 4.80 -4.87 9.67
CA CYS A 129 3.35 -4.72 9.64
C CYS A 129 2.86 -3.73 8.56
N CYS A 130 3.55 -3.75 7.41
CA CYS A 130 3.09 -3.21 6.14
C CYS A 130 3.01 -1.68 6.09
N GLY A 131 4.16 -1.01 6.09
CA GLY A 131 4.28 0.41 5.79
C GLY A 131 5.53 0.69 4.97
N VAL A 132 5.56 1.86 4.34
CA VAL A 132 6.74 2.33 3.61
C VAL A 132 7.08 3.75 4.02
N VAL A 133 8.36 4.03 4.19
CA VAL A 133 8.88 5.37 4.48
C VAL A 133 9.87 5.74 3.40
N LEU A 134 9.71 6.93 2.83
CA LEU A 134 10.64 7.50 1.86
C LEU A 134 11.10 8.86 2.36
N GLY A 135 12.38 9.16 2.16
CA GLY A 135 12.97 10.46 2.41
C GLY A 135 14.40 10.52 1.91
N LYS A 136 15.14 11.53 2.34
CA LYS A 136 16.57 11.58 2.03
C LYS A 136 17.33 10.46 2.72
N SER A 137 18.48 10.11 2.16
CA SER A 137 19.35 9.07 2.72
C SER A 137 19.74 9.37 4.17
N GLU A 138 20.15 10.60 4.45
CA GLU A 138 20.54 11.07 5.79
C GLU A 138 19.38 10.99 6.80
N ASP A 139 18.21 11.54 6.43
CA ASP A 139 17.02 11.57 7.28
C ASP A 139 16.52 10.16 7.62
N ILE A 140 16.60 9.23 6.66
CA ILE A 140 16.25 7.83 6.86
C ILE A 140 17.25 7.14 7.80
N ASP A 141 18.54 7.40 7.66
CA ASP A 141 19.57 6.81 8.52
C ASP A 141 19.44 7.29 9.97
N ASP A 142 19.06 8.56 10.17
CA ASP A 142 18.79 9.13 11.50
C ASP A 142 17.50 8.54 12.11
N TYR A 143 16.45 8.34 11.31
CA TYR A 143 15.19 7.76 11.76
C TYR A 143 15.29 6.24 12.01
N TYR A 144 15.99 5.51 11.15
CA TYR A 144 15.99 4.05 11.20
C TYR A 144 16.83 3.52 12.36
N GLY A 145 16.15 2.96 13.36
CA GLY A 145 16.76 2.55 14.62
C GLY A 145 16.65 3.59 15.74
N SER A 146 16.02 4.75 15.46
CA SER A 146 15.59 5.70 16.49
C SER A 146 14.60 5.08 17.48
N THR A 147 14.41 5.75 18.62
CA THR A 147 13.43 5.31 19.64
C THR A 147 12.01 5.33 19.07
N GLU A 148 11.68 6.33 18.27
CA GLU A 148 10.40 6.51 17.60
C GLU A 148 10.11 5.37 16.61
N HIS A 149 11.09 5.03 15.77
CA HIS A 149 10.98 3.89 14.87
C HIS A 149 10.74 2.58 15.64
N ILE A 150 11.54 2.31 16.67
CA ILE A 150 11.42 1.10 17.49
C ILE A 150 10.05 1.04 18.18
N ASN A 151 9.59 2.15 18.77
CA ASN A 151 8.31 2.20 19.45
C ASN A 151 7.13 1.95 18.49
N LEU A 152 7.19 2.51 17.29
CA LEU A 152 6.16 2.31 16.27
C LEU A 152 6.10 0.84 15.81
N GLU A 153 7.27 0.22 15.59
CA GLU A 153 7.39 -1.20 15.21
C GLU A 153 6.88 -2.14 16.32
N LEU A 154 7.22 -1.86 17.58
CA LEU A 154 6.75 -2.62 18.74
C LEU A 154 5.23 -2.53 18.89
N LEU A 155 4.67 -1.33 18.77
CA LEU A 155 3.24 -1.11 18.86
C LEU A 155 2.48 -1.87 17.77
N ARG A 156 2.99 -1.83 16.53
CA ARG A 156 2.44 -2.56 15.40
C ARG A 156 2.51 -4.07 15.60
N SER A 157 3.66 -4.57 16.04
CA SER A 157 3.86 -5.98 16.35
C SER A 157 2.91 -6.46 17.45
N ALA A 158 2.68 -5.64 18.49
CA ALA A 158 1.75 -5.96 19.57
C ALA A 158 0.30 -6.03 19.06
N ILE A 159 -0.12 -5.10 18.21
CA ILE A 159 -1.46 -5.08 17.63
C ILE A 159 -1.69 -6.28 16.71
N ASP A 160 -0.69 -6.67 15.93
CA ASP A 160 -0.74 -7.86 15.07
C ASP A 160 -0.76 -9.16 15.91
N ALA A 161 0.04 -9.25 16.97
CA ALA A 161 0.10 -10.41 17.86
C ALA A 161 -1.20 -10.64 18.64
N GLU A 162 -1.94 -9.56 18.96
CA GLU A 162 -3.28 -9.63 19.56
C GLU A 162 -4.35 -10.15 18.57
N GLY A 163 -4.00 -10.36 17.29
CA GLY A 163 -4.94 -10.86 16.27
C GLY A 163 -6.02 -9.84 15.92
N ASN A 164 -5.75 -8.55 16.15
CA ASN A 164 -6.75 -7.50 16.01
C ASN A 164 -7.34 -7.46 14.58
N PRO A 165 -8.67 -7.30 14.44
CA PRO A 165 -9.34 -7.39 13.16
C PRO A 165 -8.90 -6.27 12.21
N VAL A 166 -8.91 -6.58 10.91
CA VAL A 166 -8.85 -5.58 9.85
C VAL A 166 -10.28 -5.23 9.46
N VAL A 167 -10.62 -3.94 9.54
CA VAL A 167 -11.93 -3.40 9.18
C VAL A 167 -11.80 -2.62 7.88
N SER A 168 -12.49 -3.09 6.86
CA SER A 168 -12.62 -2.40 5.58
C SER A 168 -13.62 -1.25 5.71
N ILE A 169 -13.19 -0.04 5.34
CA ILE A 169 -13.98 1.19 5.42
C ILE A 169 -14.02 1.88 4.04
N SER A 170 -15.06 2.65 3.74
CA SER A 170 -15.16 3.37 2.47
C SER A 170 -14.10 4.47 2.34
N ASP A 171 -13.86 5.20 3.41
CA ASP A 171 -13.01 6.39 3.47
C ASP A 171 -12.58 6.65 4.92
N PHE A 172 -11.55 7.47 5.11
CA PHE A 172 -10.95 7.71 6.44
C PHE A 172 -11.86 8.46 7.43
N SER A 173 -12.95 9.12 6.97
CA SER A 173 -13.89 9.78 7.90
C SER A 173 -14.69 8.78 8.74
N LYS A 174 -14.68 7.49 8.35
CA LYS A 174 -15.31 6.39 9.09
C LYS A 174 -14.46 5.88 10.25
N ILE A 175 -13.25 6.38 10.43
CA ILE A 175 -12.42 5.99 11.56
C ILE A 175 -12.85 6.81 12.79
N GLU A 176 -13.61 6.17 13.67
CA GLU A 176 -14.26 6.81 14.82
C GLU A 176 -13.27 7.27 15.91
N VAL A 177 -12.05 6.75 15.92
CA VAL A 177 -11.06 6.96 16.98
C VAL A 177 -9.79 7.55 16.39
N LEU A 178 -9.31 8.66 16.95
CA LEU A 178 -8.07 9.33 16.54
C LEU A 178 -6.96 8.29 16.33
N THR A 179 -6.47 8.19 15.10
CA THR A 179 -5.48 7.20 14.70
C THR A 179 -4.08 7.70 15.01
N MET A 180 -3.15 6.80 15.29
CA MET A 180 -1.73 7.16 15.38
C MET A 180 -1.10 7.41 14.01
N ASP A 181 -1.72 6.90 12.94
CA ASP A 181 -1.15 6.93 11.59
C ASP A 181 -1.63 8.11 10.75
N LEU A 182 -2.73 8.79 11.12
CA LEU A 182 -3.19 10.01 10.46
C LEU A 182 -2.87 11.21 11.34
N HIS A 183 -2.19 12.20 10.77
CA HIS A 183 -1.88 13.44 11.45
C HIS A 183 -3.14 14.32 11.58
N VAL A 184 -3.20 15.13 12.64
CA VAL A 184 -4.23 16.18 12.86
C VAL A 184 -4.24 17.26 11.76
N ASN A 185 -3.26 17.28 10.85
CA ASN A 185 -3.10 18.28 9.79
C ASN A 185 -3.50 17.72 8.40
N ASP A 186 -4.09 16.53 8.35
CA ASP A 186 -4.58 15.85 7.14
C ASP A 186 -3.51 15.50 6.08
N ALA A 187 -2.22 15.45 6.42
CA ALA A 187 -1.16 15.13 5.46
C ALA A 187 -1.33 13.75 4.81
N GLU A 188 -1.62 12.71 5.61
CA GLU A 188 -1.85 11.36 5.10
C GLU A 188 -3.13 11.30 4.26
N ASN A 189 -4.19 11.98 4.68
CA ASN A 189 -5.43 12.10 3.90
C ASN A 189 -5.16 12.72 2.51
N ARG A 190 -4.35 13.78 2.44
CA ARG A 190 -3.89 14.38 1.16
C ARG A 190 -3.01 13.42 0.36
N LEU A 191 -2.07 12.72 1.00
CA LEU A 191 -1.23 11.72 0.33
C LEU A 191 -2.09 10.63 -0.34
N PHE A 192 -3.03 10.03 0.40
CA PHE A 192 -3.91 9.01 -0.17
C PHE A 192 -4.83 9.56 -1.26
N SER A 193 -5.33 10.79 -1.11
CA SER A 193 -6.10 11.46 -2.16
C SER A 193 -5.28 11.65 -3.43
N ASP A 194 -4.01 12.05 -3.32
CA ASP A 194 -3.10 12.19 -4.45
C ASP A 194 -2.77 10.84 -5.09
N ILE A 195 -2.61 9.77 -4.29
CA ILE A 195 -2.42 8.41 -4.80
C ILE A 195 -3.66 7.94 -5.55
N GLU A 196 -4.84 8.07 -4.97
CA GLU A 196 -6.10 7.67 -5.60
C GLU A 196 -6.33 8.45 -6.91
N PHE A 197 -6.06 9.76 -6.90
CA PHE A 197 -6.08 10.57 -8.11
C PHE A 197 -5.10 10.06 -9.16
N ALA A 198 -3.85 9.79 -8.79
CA ALA A 198 -2.83 9.29 -9.71
C ALA A 198 -3.20 7.92 -10.29
N ILE A 199 -3.69 6.99 -9.48
CA ILE A 199 -4.21 5.69 -9.92
C ILE A 199 -5.31 5.91 -10.97
N LYS A 200 -6.34 6.70 -10.65
CA LYS A 200 -7.44 7.02 -11.58
C LYS A 200 -6.96 7.66 -12.89
N GLN A 201 -5.97 8.56 -12.84
CA GLN A 201 -5.42 9.15 -14.07
C GLN A 201 -4.64 8.12 -14.88
N PHE A 202 -3.87 7.24 -14.23
CA PHE A 202 -3.00 6.30 -14.95
C PHE A 202 -3.82 5.20 -15.62
N SER A 203 -4.93 4.77 -15.01
CA SER A 203 -5.87 3.83 -15.64
C SER A 203 -6.49 4.36 -16.95
N LYS A 204 -6.45 5.68 -17.21
CA LYS A 204 -6.89 6.26 -18.50
C LYS A 204 -5.95 5.95 -19.66
N ALA A 205 -4.73 5.46 -19.40
CA ALA A 205 -3.77 5.07 -20.42
C ALA A 205 -4.23 3.85 -21.25
N GLY A 206 -5.38 3.27 -20.93
CA GLY A 206 -5.89 2.01 -21.46
C GLY A 206 -5.51 0.85 -20.55
N PHE A 207 -6.38 -0.15 -20.49
CA PHE A 207 -6.38 -1.24 -19.48
C PHE A 207 -6.74 -0.72 -18.08
N PRO A 208 -8.03 -0.73 -17.69
CA PRO A 208 -8.39 -0.39 -16.32
C PRO A 208 -7.68 -1.35 -15.37
N ASP A 209 -6.94 -0.83 -14.40
CA ASP A 209 -6.66 -1.58 -13.19
C ASP A 209 -8.02 -1.91 -12.56
N TYR A 210 -8.23 -3.19 -12.25
CA TYR A 210 -9.22 -3.73 -11.32
C TYR A 210 -10.57 -2.99 -11.25
N ASP A 211 -11.64 -3.63 -11.74
CA ASP A 211 -12.96 -3.41 -11.13
C ASP A 211 -12.93 -4.06 -9.74
N LEU A 212 -12.36 -3.32 -8.78
CA LEU A 212 -12.29 -3.66 -7.35
C LEU A 212 -13.63 -4.13 -6.82
N GLU A 213 -14.74 -3.62 -7.36
CA GLU A 213 -16.08 -4.01 -6.93
C GLU A 213 -16.41 -5.43 -7.41
N SER A 214 -16.10 -5.77 -8.66
CA SER A 214 -16.35 -7.10 -9.22
C SER A 214 -15.53 -8.21 -8.57
N ASP A 215 -14.23 -7.98 -8.30
CA ASP A 215 -13.36 -9.00 -7.71
C ASP A 215 -13.56 -9.12 -6.20
N LEU A 216 -13.86 -8.01 -5.50
CA LEU A 216 -14.27 -8.08 -4.10
C LEU A 216 -15.60 -8.82 -3.98
N ASN A 217 -16.54 -8.58 -4.89
CA ASN A 217 -17.79 -9.36 -4.97
C ASN A 217 -17.53 -10.83 -5.33
N PHE A 218 -16.61 -11.13 -6.24
CA PHE A 218 -16.22 -12.50 -6.59
C PHE A 218 -15.54 -13.21 -5.41
N PHE A 219 -14.66 -12.53 -4.69
CA PHE A 219 -13.98 -13.08 -3.51
C PHE A 219 -14.97 -13.28 -2.37
N ILE A 220 -15.86 -12.31 -2.11
CA ILE A 220 -16.99 -12.45 -1.16
C ILE A 220 -17.84 -13.66 -1.58
N GLN A 221 -18.30 -13.74 -2.83
CA GLN A 221 -19.13 -14.84 -3.30
C GLN A 221 -18.43 -16.20 -3.14
N ASN A 222 -17.18 -16.34 -3.58
CA ASN A 222 -16.47 -17.63 -3.52
C ASN A 222 -15.97 -18.00 -2.11
N THR A 223 -15.67 -17.03 -1.25
CA THR A 223 -15.22 -17.30 0.12
C THR A 223 -16.39 -17.57 1.05
N PHE A 224 -17.54 -16.91 0.84
CA PHE A 224 -18.77 -17.18 1.61
C PHE A 224 -19.60 -18.35 1.05
N GLU A 225 -19.45 -18.76 -0.22
CA GLU A 225 -20.05 -20.01 -0.72
C GLU A 225 -19.29 -21.26 -0.24
N HIS A 226 -18.00 -21.16 0.07
CA HIS A 226 -17.20 -22.26 0.61
C HIS A 226 -17.11 -22.32 2.14
N HIS A 227 -17.54 -21.25 2.81
CA HIS A 227 -17.84 -21.27 4.22
C HIS A 227 -19.29 -20.84 4.44
N LYS A 228 -20.22 -21.77 4.16
CA LYS A 228 -21.46 -21.77 4.94
C LYS A 228 -21.02 -21.80 6.41
N PRO A 229 -21.31 -20.77 7.22
CA PRO A 229 -21.07 -20.87 8.64
C PRO A 229 -21.87 -22.07 9.11
N GLN A 230 -21.18 -23.08 9.64
CA GLN A 230 -21.87 -24.10 10.40
C GLN A 230 -22.63 -23.34 11.49
N THR A 231 -23.94 -23.49 11.53
CA THR A 231 -24.74 -22.89 12.59
C THR A 231 -24.21 -23.40 13.93
N PHE A 232 -24.35 -22.62 14.99
CA PHE A 232 -23.90 -23.01 16.34
C PHE A 232 -24.46 -24.39 16.77
N GLU A 233 -25.62 -24.78 16.24
CA GLU A 233 -26.23 -26.11 16.40
C GLU A 233 -25.51 -27.26 15.68
N GLN A 234 -24.77 -26.99 14.59
CA GLN A 234 -23.96 -27.98 13.87
C GLN A 234 -22.63 -28.25 14.58
N ILE A 235 -22.07 -27.24 15.27
CA ILE A 235 -20.85 -27.39 16.06
C ILE A 235 -21.12 -28.27 17.30
N GLN A 236 -22.26 -28.11 17.98
CA GLN A 236 -22.62 -28.94 19.14
C GLN A 236 -22.88 -30.42 18.84
N LYS A 237 -23.21 -30.79 17.59
CA LYS A 237 -23.38 -32.20 17.21
C LYS A 237 -22.06 -32.91 16.89
N THR A 238 -20.97 -32.18 16.70
CA THR A 238 -19.69 -32.75 16.27
C THR A 238 -18.78 -33.10 17.46
N GLU A 239 -19.10 -32.65 18.67
CA GLU A 239 -18.35 -32.96 19.91
C GLU A 239 -18.98 -34.07 20.80
N LEU A 240 -19.89 -34.90 20.25
CA LEU A 240 -20.46 -36.05 20.98
C LEU A 240 -20.10 -37.42 20.41
N ILE A 241 -19.05 -37.51 19.59
CA ILE A 241 -18.45 -38.80 19.21
C ILE A 241 -16.95 -38.72 19.45
N VAL A 242 -16.53 -39.07 20.66
CA VAL A 242 -15.39 -39.94 21.04
C VAL A 242 -15.12 -39.68 22.53
N VAL A 243 -15.62 -40.56 23.40
CA VAL A 243 -14.92 -41.35 24.43
C VAL A 243 -16.00 -41.90 25.39
N ALA A 244 -16.48 -43.10 25.07
CA ALA A 244 -16.80 -44.19 25.99
C ALA A 244 -17.14 -45.45 25.18
#